data_AF-A0AAW3DA86-F1
#
_entry.id   AF-A0AAW3DA86-F1
#
_cell.length_a   1.000
_cell.length_b   1.000
_cell.length_c   1.000
_cell.angle_alpha   90.00
_cell.angle_beta   90.00
_cell.angle_gamma   90.00
#
_symmetry.space_group_name_H-M   'P 1'
#
loop_
_entity.id
_entity.type
_entity.pdbx_description
1 polymer ?
#
loop_
_entity_poly.entity_id
_entity_poly.type
_entity_poly.pdbx_seq_one_letter_code
_entity_poly.pdbx_strand_id
1 'polypeptide(L)'
;MKALLITLLLIFLLIGSISLGRAFSLFGPSQAKIAELGQKVVDQADQAYGKKFALVEGSGEYTIGNQSYSYELYPLDDKSYKVEITTDSYGKVIFSSYDPNYYKKKEWQDKYICPYIDKVTKNNTCGSGISAAGGISDSDYKAANEILDKYPTYMQAIEHSTRGLQVGVGADVKFEITPQNILNLMIAVYKIGKFLDKYKFYQIQMRARICNPHDEAGHCTYWGGIKTEDWSNKPNPAKHWIKKENIKNWQSPLDLADFTMIWDEPKMERVSVSQSSMWPEIQKLYKEQQA
;
A
#
# COMPACT_ATOMS: atom_id res chain seq x y z
N MET A 1 28.29 -30.95 -52.12
CA MET A 1 29.26 -30.50 -51.10
C MET A 1 28.83 -29.25 -50.34
N LYS A 2 28.51 -28.13 -51.00
CA LYS A 2 28.14 -26.88 -50.31
C LYS A 2 26.93 -27.00 -49.36
N ALA A 3 25.87 -27.71 -49.75
CA ALA A 3 24.69 -27.92 -48.91
C ALA A 3 24.99 -28.77 -47.65
N LEU A 4 25.78 -29.83 -47.79
CA LEU A 4 26.16 -30.72 -46.68
C LEU A 4 26.97 -29.99 -45.59
N LEU A 5 27.83 -29.06 -46.03
CA LEU A 5 28.69 -28.25 -45.17
C LEU A 5 27.89 -27.22 -44.37
N ILE A 6 26.87 -26.61 -44.99
CA ILE A 6 25.96 -25.67 -44.32
C ILE A 6 25.10 -26.39 -43.27
N THR A 7 24.59 -27.58 -43.59
CA THR A 7 23.78 -28.37 -42.65
C THR A 7 24.59 -28.81 -41.43
N LEU A 8 25.85 -29.23 -41.61
CA LEU A 8 26.75 -29.58 -40.50
C LEU A 8 27.07 -28.37 -39.61
N LEU A 9 27.23 -27.18 -40.20
CA LEU A 9 27.47 -25.95 -39.45
C LEU A 9 26.27 -25.53 -38.61
N LEU A 10 25.05 -25.68 -39.15
CA LEU A 10 23.80 -25.41 -38.44
C LEU A 10 23.58 -26.39 -37.28
N ILE A 11 23.88 -27.68 -37.47
CA ILE A 11 23.82 -28.68 -36.40
C ILE A 11 24.84 -28.35 -35.29
N PHE A 12 26.06 -27.93 -35.65
CA PHE A 12 27.05 -27.50 -34.66
C PHE A 12 26.63 -26.24 -33.88
N LEU A 13 25.98 -25.27 -34.53
CA LEU A 13 25.43 -24.08 -33.85
C LEU A 13 24.24 -24.42 -32.95
N LEU A 14 23.39 -25.38 -33.35
CA LEU A 14 22.28 -25.88 -32.52
C LEU A 14 22.78 -26.68 -31.31
N ILE A 15 23.77 -27.56 -31.48
CA ILE A 15 24.38 -28.31 -30.37
C ILE A 15 25.16 -27.35 -29.46
N GLY A 16 25.88 -26.37 -30.02
CA GLY A 16 26.61 -25.35 -29.27
C GLY A 16 25.69 -24.46 -28.42
N SER A 17 24.55 -24.04 -28.94
CA SER A 17 23.56 -23.25 -28.19
C SER A 17 22.86 -24.05 -27.09
N ILE A 18 22.56 -25.34 -27.33
CA ILE A 18 22.03 -26.25 -26.29
C ILE A 18 23.09 -26.54 -25.21
N SER A 19 24.37 -26.66 -25.60
CA SER A 19 25.49 -26.93 -24.68
C SER A 19 25.87 -25.70 -23.87
N LEU A 20 25.81 -24.49 -24.45
CA LEU A 20 25.96 -23.24 -23.72
C LEU A 20 24.80 -23.04 -22.74
N GLY A 21 23.55 -23.28 -23.16
CA GLY A 21 22.39 -23.25 -22.26
C GLY A 21 22.50 -24.23 -21.08
N ARG A 22 23.09 -25.42 -21.29
CA ARG A 22 23.37 -26.39 -20.21
C ARG A 22 24.63 -26.07 -19.40
N ALA A 23 25.67 -25.48 -19.99
CA ALA A 23 26.83 -24.98 -19.27
C ALA A 23 26.45 -23.84 -18.31
N PHE A 24 25.53 -22.95 -18.72
CA PHE A 24 24.98 -21.92 -17.83
C PHE A 24 24.17 -22.51 -16.65
N SER A 25 23.57 -23.70 -16.80
CA SER A 25 23.00 -24.46 -15.67
C SER A 25 24.05 -25.22 -14.82
N LEU A 26 25.28 -25.39 -15.32
CA LEU A 26 26.41 -26.07 -14.65
C LEU A 26 27.38 -25.10 -13.93
N PHE A 27 27.37 -23.81 -14.29
CA PHE A 27 28.19 -22.76 -13.66
C PHE A 27 27.37 -21.78 -12.79
N GLY A 28 26.07 -22.03 -12.60
CA GLY A 28 25.27 -21.37 -11.55
C GLY A 28 25.61 -21.92 -10.16
N PRO A 29 25.32 -21.18 -9.08
CA PRO A 29 25.55 -21.68 -7.73
C PRO A 29 24.76 -22.96 -7.48
N SER A 30 25.36 -23.91 -6.76
CA SER A 30 24.71 -25.18 -6.45
C SER A 30 23.46 -24.95 -5.60
N GLN A 31 22.45 -25.79 -5.79
CA GLN A 31 21.25 -25.78 -4.94
C GLN A 31 21.58 -25.95 -3.45
N ALA A 32 22.65 -26.68 -3.14
CA ALA A 32 23.18 -26.80 -1.78
C ALA A 32 23.63 -25.44 -1.22
N LYS A 33 24.30 -24.60 -2.03
CA LYS A 33 24.71 -23.26 -1.59
C LYS A 33 23.52 -22.34 -1.38
N ILE A 34 22.53 -22.40 -2.27
CA ILE A 34 21.28 -21.63 -2.14
C ILE A 34 20.55 -22.01 -0.84
N ALA A 35 20.45 -23.30 -0.52
CA ALA A 35 19.82 -23.77 0.71
C ALA A 35 20.60 -23.37 1.98
N GLU A 36 21.94 -23.49 1.96
CA GLU A 36 22.82 -23.06 3.06
C GLU A 36 22.63 -21.57 3.37
N LEU A 37 22.66 -20.73 2.34
CA LEU A 37 22.48 -19.29 2.47
C LEU A 37 21.06 -18.94 2.92
N GLY A 38 20.04 -19.68 2.44
CA GLY A 38 18.66 -19.50 2.89
C GLY A 38 18.49 -19.71 4.40
N GLN A 39 19.08 -20.76 4.96
CA GLN A 39 19.04 -20.99 6.41
C GLN A 39 19.76 -19.88 7.18
N LYS A 40 20.92 -19.44 6.67
CA LYS A 40 21.67 -18.32 7.26
C LYS A 40 20.87 -17.01 7.24
N VAL A 41 20.05 -16.78 6.22
CA VAL A 41 19.14 -15.64 6.14
C VAL A 41 18.04 -15.71 7.20
N VAL A 42 17.45 -16.88 7.41
CA VAL A 42 16.46 -17.09 8.49
C VAL A 42 17.08 -16.76 9.85
N ASP A 43 18.26 -17.32 10.15
CA ASP A 43 18.91 -17.11 11.44
C ASP A 43 19.26 -15.63 11.68
N GLN A 44 19.70 -14.92 10.63
CA GLN A 44 19.97 -13.48 10.70
C GLN A 44 18.69 -12.65 10.90
N ALA A 45 17.61 -12.96 10.19
CA ALA A 45 16.33 -12.29 10.35
C ALA A 45 15.75 -12.52 11.76
N ASP A 46 15.89 -13.75 12.27
CA ASP A 46 15.45 -14.12 13.61
C ASP A 46 16.13 -13.25 14.68
N GLN A 47 17.45 -13.11 14.57
CA GLN A 47 18.27 -12.33 15.48
C GLN A 47 18.01 -10.82 15.34
N ALA A 48 17.93 -10.31 14.10
CA ALA A 48 17.80 -8.89 13.83
C ALA A 48 16.43 -8.34 14.27
N TYR A 49 15.36 -9.12 14.11
CA TYR A 49 13.99 -8.65 14.32
C TYR A 49 13.32 -9.26 15.56
N GLY A 50 14.02 -10.12 16.31
CA GLY A 50 13.51 -10.72 17.54
C GLY A 50 12.26 -11.59 17.32
N LYS A 51 12.13 -12.17 16.13
CA LYS A 51 10.99 -13.01 15.71
C LYS A 51 11.49 -14.33 15.13
N LYS A 52 10.58 -15.27 14.89
CA LYS A 52 10.89 -16.51 14.20
C LYS A 52 10.37 -16.46 12.78
N PHE A 53 11.25 -16.70 11.81
CA PHE A 53 10.94 -16.71 10.39
C PHE A 53 11.06 -18.12 9.80
N ALA A 54 10.39 -18.32 8.68
CA ALA A 54 10.60 -19.47 7.80
C ALA A 54 10.74 -19.00 6.36
N LEU A 55 11.51 -19.76 5.57
CA LEU A 55 11.56 -19.58 4.12
C LEU A 55 10.23 -19.94 3.48
N VAL A 56 9.86 -19.18 2.45
CA VAL A 56 8.84 -19.62 1.50
C VAL A 56 9.38 -20.82 0.74
N GLU A 57 8.55 -21.85 0.59
CA GLU A 57 8.93 -23.06 -0.14
C GLU A 57 9.33 -22.72 -1.59
N GLY A 58 10.49 -23.23 -2.02
CA GLY A 58 11.03 -22.93 -3.35
C GLY A 58 11.63 -21.53 -3.50
N SER A 59 11.73 -20.73 -2.44
CA SER A 59 12.43 -19.43 -2.49
C SER A 59 13.95 -19.60 -2.51
N GLY A 60 14.63 -18.61 -3.10
CA GLY A 60 16.08 -18.63 -3.30
C GLY A 60 16.41 -18.53 -4.78
N GLU A 61 16.68 -17.31 -5.23
CA GLU A 61 17.11 -17.03 -6.60
C GLU A 61 18.49 -16.37 -6.59
N TYR A 62 19.38 -16.82 -7.47
CA TYR A 62 20.66 -16.17 -7.68
C TYR A 62 20.63 -15.23 -8.88
N THR A 63 20.96 -13.96 -8.64
CA THR A 63 21.07 -12.94 -9.68
C THR A 63 22.54 -12.77 -10.09
N ILE A 64 22.89 -13.22 -11.30
CA ILE A 64 24.27 -13.18 -11.82
C ILE A 64 24.83 -11.75 -11.87
N GLY A 65 24.01 -10.78 -12.29
CA GLY A 65 24.46 -9.39 -12.50
C GLY A 65 25.03 -8.72 -11.23
N ASN A 66 24.45 -9.04 -10.07
CA ASN A 66 24.83 -8.46 -8.78
C ASN A 66 25.50 -9.47 -7.83
N GLN A 67 25.70 -10.71 -8.30
CA GLN A 67 26.21 -11.83 -7.51
C GLN A 67 25.50 -11.99 -6.16
N SER A 68 24.18 -11.81 -6.17
CA SER A 68 23.33 -11.77 -4.98
C SER A 68 22.31 -12.89 -4.97
N TYR A 69 21.82 -13.21 -3.78
CA TYR A 69 20.78 -14.21 -3.56
C TYR A 69 19.57 -13.53 -2.94
N SER A 70 18.39 -13.69 -3.52
CA SER A 70 17.13 -13.19 -2.95
C SER A 70 16.31 -14.35 -2.41
N TYR A 71 15.76 -14.14 -1.21
CA TYR A 71 14.92 -15.08 -0.50
C TYR A 71 13.63 -14.41 -0.07
N GLU A 72 12.56 -15.17 -0.05
CA GLU A 72 11.30 -14.78 0.56
C GLU A 72 11.11 -15.52 1.88
N LEU A 73 10.80 -14.77 2.92
CA LEU A 73 10.56 -15.27 4.26
C LEU A 73 9.18 -14.84 4.74
N TYR A 74 8.67 -15.51 5.77
CA TYR A 74 7.50 -15.05 6.52
C TYR A 74 7.69 -15.29 8.01
N PRO A 75 7.20 -14.39 8.88
CA PRO A 75 7.11 -14.67 10.31
C PRO A 75 6.22 -15.88 10.57
N LEU A 76 6.61 -16.76 11.50
CA LEU A 76 5.84 -17.98 11.81
C LEU A 76 4.41 -17.68 12.32
N ASP A 77 4.22 -16.52 12.94
CA ASP A 77 2.92 -16.04 13.45
C ASP A 77 2.05 -15.35 12.38
N ASP A 78 2.59 -15.04 11.20
CA ASP A 78 1.86 -14.44 10.09
C ASP A 78 2.43 -14.87 8.72
N LYS A 79 1.91 -15.97 8.19
CA LYS A 79 2.34 -16.51 6.89
C LYS A 79 1.99 -15.62 5.71
N SER A 80 1.06 -14.68 5.87
CA SER A 80 0.62 -13.76 4.81
C SER A 80 1.61 -12.63 4.59
N TYR A 81 2.41 -12.28 5.60
CA TYR A 81 3.43 -11.27 5.48
C TYR A 81 4.72 -11.85 4.88
N LYS A 82 4.94 -11.58 3.59
CA LYS A 82 6.18 -11.96 2.89
C LYS A 82 7.21 -10.85 3.00
N VAL A 83 8.43 -11.24 3.33
CA VAL A 83 9.59 -10.38 3.48
C VAL A 83 10.65 -10.86 2.50
N GLU A 84 11.11 -9.95 1.65
CA GLU A 84 12.23 -10.20 0.76
C GLU A 84 13.52 -9.84 1.50
N ILE A 85 14.50 -10.73 1.44
CA ILE A 85 15.85 -10.48 1.92
C ILE A 85 16.82 -10.84 0.82
N THR A 86 17.70 -9.90 0.49
CA THR A 86 18.80 -10.12 -0.45
C THR A 86 20.12 -10.18 0.30
N THR A 87 20.96 -11.16 -0.04
CA THR A 87 22.32 -11.30 0.47
C THR A 87 23.36 -11.26 -0.63
N ASP A 88 24.61 -10.95 -0.26
CA ASP A 88 25.77 -11.26 -1.08
C ASP A 88 26.08 -12.78 -1.11
N SER A 89 27.15 -13.16 -1.82
CA SER A 89 27.61 -14.54 -1.95
C SER A 89 28.13 -15.20 -0.67
N TYR A 90 28.37 -14.40 0.38
CA TYR A 90 28.76 -14.87 1.71
C TYR A 90 27.57 -14.93 2.67
N GLY A 91 26.36 -14.56 2.23
CA GLY A 91 25.17 -14.55 3.05
C GLY A 91 25.08 -13.35 3.99
N LYS A 92 25.74 -12.24 3.69
CA LYS A 92 25.53 -10.97 4.39
C LYS A 92 24.31 -10.28 3.80
N VAL A 93 23.34 -9.91 4.65
CA VAL A 93 22.16 -9.14 4.23
C VAL A 93 22.59 -7.78 3.69
N ILE A 94 22.17 -7.49 2.46
CA ILE A 94 22.36 -6.20 1.78
C ILE A 94 21.04 -5.44 1.58
N PHE A 95 19.92 -6.15 1.64
CA PHE A 95 18.58 -5.56 1.58
C PHE A 95 17.59 -6.41 2.37
N SER A 96 16.63 -5.75 3.03
CA SER A 96 15.47 -6.39 3.63
C SER A 96 14.26 -5.49 3.47
N SER A 97 13.14 -6.07 3.03
CA SER A 97 11.85 -5.38 2.97
C SER A 97 11.06 -5.47 4.28
N TYR A 98 11.67 -5.98 5.36
CA TYR A 98 11.01 -6.08 6.66
C TYR A 98 10.65 -4.68 7.19
N ASP A 99 9.37 -4.50 7.52
CA ASP A 99 8.85 -3.30 8.14
C ASP A 99 8.63 -3.59 9.63
N PRO A 100 9.44 -3.01 10.53
CA PRO A 100 9.28 -3.20 11.98
C PRO A 100 7.92 -2.68 12.49
N ASN A 101 7.23 -1.83 11.72
CA ASN A 101 5.90 -1.33 12.04
C ASN A 101 4.77 -2.15 11.39
N TYR A 102 5.06 -3.28 10.74
CA TYR A 102 4.06 -4.09 10.05
C TYR A 102 2.86 -4.43 10.95
N TYR A 103 3.10 -4.98 12.14
CA TYR A 103 2.01 -5.37 13.04
C TYR A 103 1.26 -4.16 13.62
N LYS A 104 1.95 -3.04 13.87
CA LYS A 104 1.30 -1.77 14.29
C LYS A 104 0.36 -1.25 13.20
N LYS A 105 0.83 -1.27 11.94
CA LYS A 105 0.06 -0.88 10.75
C LYS A 105 -1.12 -1.81 10.56
N LYS A 106 -0.90 -3.13 10.58
CA LYS A 106 -1.94 -4.14 10.41
C LYS A 106 -3.04 -4.01 11.47
N GLU A 107 -2.68 -3.93 12.75
CA GLU A 107 -3.65 -3.74 13.82
C GLU A 107 -4.45 -2.44 13.64
N TRP A 108 -3.77 -1.33 13.34
CA TRP A 108 -4.41 -0.04 13.13
C TRP A 108 -5.42 -0.06 11.98
N GLN A 109 -5.02 -0.65 10.86
CA GLN A 109 -5.84 -0.81 9.66
C GLN A 109 -7.07 -1.68 9.96
N ASP A 110 -6.84 -2.88 10.47
CA ASP A 110 -7.87 -3.91 10.67
C ASP A 110 -8.91 -3.48 11.72
N LYS A 111 -8.49 -2.76 12.78
CA LYS A 111 -9.40 -2.37 13.86
C LYS A 111 -10.09 -1.03 13.66
N TYR A 112 -9.40 -0.03 13.11
CA TYR A 112 -9.87 1.35 13.18
C TYR A 112 -10.21 1.99 11.84
N ILE A 113 -9.71 1.45 10.71
CA ILE A 113 -9.86 2.10 9.40
C ILE A 113 -10.65 1.24 8.41
N CYS A 114 -10.15 0.05 8.11
CA CYS A 114 -10.72 -0.81 7.07
C CYS A 114 -12.15 -1.28 7.33
N PRO A 115 -12.63 -1.44 8.60
CA PRO A 115 -14.04 -1.74 8.86
C PRO A 115 -15.04 -0.71 8.31
N TYR A 116 -14.63 0.53 8.05
CA TYR A 116 -15.48 1.53 7.38
C TYR A 116 -15.59 1.26 5.87
N ILE A 117 -14.48 0.88 5.23
CA ILE A 117 -14.39 0.62 3.78
C ILE A 117 -15.03 -0.73 3.43
N ASP A 118 -14.86 -1.75 4.29
CA ASP A 118 -15.42 -3.10 4.10
C ASP A 118 -16.96 -3.16 4.13
N LYS A 119 -17.60 -2.06 4.57
CA LYS A 119 -19.05 -1.86 4.51
C LYS A 119 -19.51 -1.27 3.18
N VAL A 120 -18.61 -0.66 2.41
CA VAL A 120 -18.90 -0.10 1.08
C VAL A 120 -18.90 -1.20 0.03
N THR A 121 -17.85 -2.01 -0.01
CA THR A 121 -17.75 -3.18 -0.90
C THR A 121 -16.83 -4.23 -0.30
N LYS A 122 -17.12 -5.52 -0.58
CA LYS A 122 -16.23 -6.64 -0.21
C LYS A 122 -15.04 -6.78 -1.16
N ASN A 123 -15.09 -6.12 -2.31
CA ASN A 123 -13.99 -6.10 -3.27
C ASN A 123 -13.22 -4.79 -3.11
N ASN A 124 -12.37 -4.72 -2.08
CA ASN A 124 -11.56 -3.55 -1.81
C ASN A 124 -10.14 -3.94 -1.37
N THR A 125 -9.21 -2.99 -1.52
CA THR A 125 -8.01 -2.93 -0.69
C THR A 125 -8.12 -1.71 0.21
N CYS A 126 -7.58 -1.83 1.42
CA CYS A 126 -7.53 -0.75 2.39
C CYS A 126 -6.18 -0.76 3.10
N GLY A 127 -5.65 0.43 3.36
CA GLY A 127 -4.39 0.63 4.05
C GLY A 127 -4.38 1.95 4.79
N SER A 128 -3.59 2.01 5.86
CA SER A 128 -3.41 3.21 6.64
C SER A 128 -2.14 3.14 7.46
N GLY A 129 -1.49 4.29 7.62
CA GLY A 129 -0.28 4.40 8.43
C GLY A 129 -0.23 5.73 9.15
N ILE A 130 0.53 5.73 10.24
CA ILE A 130 0.87 6.92 11.01
C ILE A 130 2.38 7.07 10.93
N SER A 131 2.84 8.30 10.76
CA SER A 131 4.25 8.63 10.74
C SER A 131 4.49 10.00 11.37
N ALA A 132 5.75 10.32 11.65
CA ALA A 132 6.13 11.71 11.86
C ALA A 132 5.80 12.53 10.60
N ALA A 133 5.29 13.74 10.81
CA ALA A 133 4.89 14.63 9.73
C ALA A 133 6.10 15.30 9.07
N GLY A 134 6.00 15.55 7.76
CA GLY A 134 6.99 16.34 7.04
C GLY A 134 6.87 17.84 7.33
N GLY A 135 8.01 18.55 7.34
CA GLY A 135 8.04 20.02 7.47
C GLY A 135 7.59 20.54 8.84
N ILE A 136 7.83 19.77 9.91
CA ILE A 136 7.77 20.19 11.32
C ILE A 136 9.18 20.50 11.83
N SER A 137 9.30 21.03 13.06
CA SER A 137 10.63 21.26 13.66
C SER A 137 11.35 19.94 13.93
N ASP A 138 12.70 19.94 13.90
CA ASP A 138 13.49 18.74 14.21
C ASP A 138 13.16 18.16 15.60
N SER A 139 12.87 19.04 16.56
CA SER A 139 12.47 18.63 17.91
C SER A 139 11.13 17.90 17.93
N ASP A 140 10.15 18.38 17.15
CA ASP A 140 8.84 17.72 17.03
C ASP A 140 8.94 16.42 16.25
N TYR A 141 9.77 16.38 15.21
CA TYR A 141 10.03 15.17 14.43
C TYR A 141 10.65 14.08 15.28
N LYS A 142 11.66 14.44 16.09
CA LYS A 142 12.29 13.51 17.05
C LYS A 142 11.29 13.00 18.08
N ALA A 143 10.51 13.90 18.69
CA ALA A 143 9.49 13.52 19.67
C ALA A 143 8.40 12.61 19.07
N ALA A 144 7.96 12.88 17.83
CA ALA A 144 7.01 12.05 17.11
C ALA A 144 7.54 10.62 16.88
N ASN A 145 8.78 10.48 16.42
CA ASN A 145 9.40 9.16 16.24
C ASN A 145 9.60 8.44 17.57
N GLU A 146 10.08 9.13 18.61
CA GLU A 146 10.22 8.54 19.96
C GLU A 146 8.89 8.00 20.49
N ILE A 147 7.78 8.71 20.24
CA ILE A 147 6.44 8.23 20.60
C ILE A 147 6.09 6.97 19.79
N LEU A 148 6.25 7.00 18.47
CA LEU A 148 5.93 5.86 17.60
C LEU A 148 6.77 4.62 17.94
N ASP A 149 8.03 4.79 18.31
CA ASP A 149 8.95 3.72 18.68
C ASP A 149 8.62 3.16 20.07
N LYS A 150 8.31 4.03 21.04
CA LYS A 150 8.04 3.66 22.43
C LYS A 150 6.80 2.79 22.61
N TYR A 151 5.73 3.06 21.86
CA TYR A 151 4.45 2.38 22.06
C TYR A 151 4.27 1.21 21.09
N PRO A 152 3.79 0.04 21.56
CA PRO A 152 3.65 -1.14 20.73
C PRO A 152 2.49 -1.05 19.72
N THR A 153 1.54 -0.11 19.88
CA THR A 153 0.45 0.12 18.92
C THR A 153 0.34 1.60 18.55
N TYR A 154 -0.18 1.89 17.36
CA TYR A 154 -0.46 3.28 16.96
C TYR A 154 -1.51 3.94 17.84
N MET A 155 -2.51 3.20 18.33
CA MET A 155 -3.56 3.79 19.16
C MET A 155 -3.00 4.28 20.51
N GLN A 156 -2.11 3.51 21.13
CA GLN A 156 -1.40 3.95 22.35
C GLN A 156 -0.50 5.16 22.08
N ALA A 157 0.18 5.20 20.94
CA ALA A 157 0.96 6.37 20.53
C ALA A 157 0.09 7.63 20.37
N ILE A 158 -1.05 7.50 19.69
CA ILE A 158 -2.03 8.58 19.48
C ILE A 158 -2.60 9.08 20.81
N GLU A 159 -3.03 8.17 21.70
CA GLU A 159 -3.58 8.51 23.02
C GLU A 159 -2.58 9.26 23.89
N HIS A 160 -1.29 8.97 23.71
CA HIS A 160 -0.23 9.69 24.41
C HIS A 160 -0.01 11.10 23.82
N SER A 161 0.20 11.20 22.50
CA SER A 161 0.32 12.48 21.82
C SER A 161 0.29 12.32 20.30
N THR A 162 -0.49 13.18 19.64
CA THR A 162 -0.50 13.34 18.17
C THR A 162 0.34 14.51 17.68
N ARG A 163 1.07 15.20 18.58
CA ARG A 163 1.95 16.30 18.20
C ARG A 163 3.00 15.82 17.19
N GLY A 164 3.01 16.45 16.02
CA GLY A 164 3.93 16.10 14.94
C GLY A 164 3.60 14.79 14.22
N LEU A 165 2.50 14.11 14.54
CA LEU A 165 2.04 12.91 13.83
C LEU A 165 1.14 13.28 12.65
N GLN A 166 1.34 12.61 11.53
CA GLN A 166 0.43 12.60 10.39
C GLN A 166 -0.18 11.20 10.21
N VAL A 167 -1.38 11.15 9.64
CA VAL A 167 -2.06 9.90 9.28
C VAL A 167 -2.44 9.91 7.80
N GLY A 168 -2.14 8.81 7.12
CA GLY A 168 -2.58 8.53 5.77
C GLY A 168 -3.58 7.38 5.75
N VAL A 169 -4.69 7.55 5.03
CA VAL A 169 -5.67 6.50 4.72
C VAL A 169 -5.77 6.34 3.22
N GLY A 170 -5.59 5.11 2.74
CA GLY A 170 -5.71 4.72 1.34
C GLY A 170 -6.71 3.58 1.20
N ALA A 171 -7.57 3.64 0.19
CA ALA A 171 -8.42 2.53 -0.20
C ALA A 171 -8.58 2.49 -1.71
N ASP A 172 -8.68 1.29 -2.27
CA ASP A 172 -9.12 1.07 -3.64
C ASP A 172 -10.40 0.21 -3.58
N VAL A 173 -11.53 0.76 -3.99
CA VAL A 173 -12.84 0.10 -3.96
C VAL A 173 -13.28 -0.26 -5.37
N LYS A 174 -13.74 -1.50 -5.57
CA LYS A 174 -14.17 -2.00 -6.87
C LYS A 174 -15.70 -2.14 -6.89
N PHE A 175 -16.39 -1.22 -7.57
CA PHE A 175 -17.84 -1.18 -7.76
C PHE A 175 -18.24 -0.29 -8.96
N GLU A 176 -19.49 -0.43 -9.42
CA GLU A 176 -20.08 0.47 -10.43
C GLU A 176 -20.36 1.87 -9.89
N ILE A 177 -20.12 2.90 -10.71
CA ILE A 177 -20.47 4.28 -10.36
C ILE A 177 -22.00 4.43 -10.45
N THR A 178 -22.64 4.38 -9.29
CA THR A 178 -24.08 4.62 -9.11
C THR A 178 -24.30 5.62 -7.97
N PRO A 179 -25.45 6.33 -7.92
CA PRO A 179 -25.75 7.25 -6.82
C PRO A 179 -25.58 6.61 -5.44
N GLN A 180 -26.09 5.39 -5.24
CA GLN A 180 -26.02 4.69 -3.97
C GLN A 180 -24.58 4.30 -3.58
N ASN A 181 -23.77 3.80 -4.53
CA ASN A 181 -22.39 3.40 -4.23
C ASN A 181 -21.51 4.60 -3.90
N ILE A 182 -21.68 5.71 -4.63
CA ILE A 182 -20.98 6.97 -4.35
C ILE A 182 -21.38 7.52 -2.97
N LEU A 183 -22.68 7.51 -2.64
CA LEU A 183 -23.16 7.91 -1.32
C LEU A 183 -22.55 7.04 -0.21
N ASN A 184 -22.54 5.71 -0.38
CA ASN A 184 -21.94 4.79 0.58
C ASN A 184 -20.45 5.07 0.81
N LEU A 185 -19.70 5.35 -0.27
CA LEU A 185 -18.28 5.70 -0.18
C LEU A 185 -18.08 7.03 0.57
N MET A 186 -18.85 8.07 0.24
CA MET A 186 -18.79 9.36 0.95
C MET A 186 -19.13 9.19 2.44
N ILE A 187 -20.14 8.39 2.79
CA ILE A 187 -20.48 8.08 4.19
C ILE A 187 -19.30 7.42 4.91
N ALA A 188 -18.64 6.46 4.28
CA ALA A 188 -17.50 5.78 4.88
C ALA A 188 -16.31 6.73 5.10
N VAL A 189 -15.94 7.52 4.09
CA VAL A 189 -14.84 8.50 4.19
C VAL A 189 -15.16 9.61 5.20
N TYR A 190 -16.41 10.07 5.26
CA TYR A 190 -16.86 11.04 6.27
C TYR A 190 -16.67 10.50 7.69
N LYS A 191 -17.08 9.24 7.94
CA LYS A 191 -16.94 8.60 9.25
C LYS A 191 -15.47 8.41 9.63
N ILE A 192 -14.61 8.01 8.69
CA ILE A 192 -13.16 7.94 8.91
C ILE A 192 -12.61 9.32 9.26
N GLY A 193 -12.94 10.35 8.48
CA GLY A 193 -12.50 11.72 8.74
C GLY A 193 -12.91 12.19 10.13
N LYS A 194 -14.18 12.05 10.50
CA LYS A 194 -14.67 12.41 11.84
C LYS A 194 -14.03 11.60 12.97
N PHE A 195 -13.65 10.34 12.73
CA PHE A 195 -12.89 9.56 13.69
C PHE A 195 -11.47 10.14 13.88
N LEU A 196 -10.77 10.43 12.78
CA LEU A 196 -9.39 10.93 12.82
C LEU A 196 -9.28 12.37 13.36
N ASP A 197 -10.26 13.22 13.05
CA ASP A 197 -10.33 14.62 13.49
C ASP A 197 -10.32 14.74 15.03
N LYS A 198 -10.91 13.77 15.74
CA LYS A 198 -10.91 13.73 17.22
C LYS A 198 -9.51 13.76 17.82
N TYR A 199 -8.52 13.20 17.11
CA TYR A 199 -7.15 13.06 17.60
C TYR A 199 -6.25 14.22 17.18
N LYS A 200 -6.75 15.17 16.37
CA LYS A 200 -6.03 16.42 16.02
C LYS A 200 -4.63 16.17 15.44
N PHE A 201 -4.49 15.19 14.56
CA PHE A 201 -3.24 14.97 13.83
C PHE A 201 -2.76 16.25 13.14
N TYR A 202 -1.43 16.40 13.04
CA TYR A 202 -0.82 17.52 12.34
C TYR A 202 -1.30 17.60 10.88
N GLN A 203 -1.43 16.44 10.24
CA GLN A 203 -1.97 16.28 8.90
C GLN A 203 -2.79 14.99 8.81
N ILE A 204 -3.94 15.07 8.15
CA ILE A 204 -4.76 13.92 7.76
C ILE A 204 -4.82 13.89 6.23
N GLN A 205 -4.40 12.79 5.62
CA GLN A 205 -4.59 12.56 4.19
C GLN A 205 -5.49 11.35 3.98
N MET A 206 -6.56 11.50 3.22
CA MET A 206 -7.45 10.38 2.87
C MET A 206 -7.61 10.30 1.37
N ARG A 207 -7.49 9.09 0.84
CA ARG A 207 -7.72 8.79 -0.57
C ARG A 207 -8.45 7.48 -0.71
N ALA A 208 -9.62 7.50 -1.33
CA ALA A 208 -10.31 6.30 -1.76
C ALA A 208 -10.47 6.34 -3.29
N ARG A 209 -9.89 5.38 -4.02
CA ARG A 209 -10.00 5.30 -5.49
C ARG A 209 -11.12 4.33 -5.85
N ILE A 210 -11.85 4.65 -6.91
CA ILE A 210 -12.87 3.77 -7.47
C ILE A 210 -12.27 3.06 -8.68
N CYS A 211 -12.15 1.75 -8.60
CA CYS A 211 -11.64 0.87 -9.65
C CYS A 211 -12.79 0.34 -10.52
N ASN A 212 -12.50 0.12 -11.80
CA ASN A 212 -13.36 -0.66 -12.67
C ASN A 212 -13.72 -2.03 -12.07
N PRO A 213 -15.00 -2.37 -11.87
CA PRO A 213 -15.42 -3.74 -11.54
C PRO A 213 -15.17 -4.74 -12.68
N HIS A 214 -15.21 -4.32 -13.93
CA HIS A 214 -14.98 -5.12 -15.14
C HIS A 214 -13.51 -5.29 -15.55
N ASP A 215 -12.56 -4.67 -14.85
CA ASP A 215 -11.14 -4.95 -15.10
C ASP A 215 -10.81 -6.39 -14.72
N GLU A 216 -9.86 -6.98 -15.46
CA GLU A 216 -9.25 -8.26 -15.14
C GLU A 216 -8.72 -8.28 -13.70
N ALA A 217 -8.68 -9.48 -13.10
CA ALA A 217 -8.24 -9.65 -11.72
C ALA A 217 -6.80 -9.14 -11.53
N GLY A 218 -6.62 -8.17 -10.64
CA GLY A 218 -5.30 -7.60 -10.31
C GLY A 218 -5.03 -6.20 -10.88
N HIS A 219 -5.87 -5.68 -11.77
CA HIS A 219 -5.78 -4.31 -12.28
C HIS A 219 -6.83 -3.39 -11.65
N CYS A 220 -6.43 -2.13 -11.35
CA CYS A 220 -7.35 -1.07 -10.94
C CYS A 220 -7.21 0.12 -11.91
N THR A 221 -8.00 0.11 -12.98
CA THR A 221 -8.24 1.27 -13.84
C THR A 221 -9.13 2.25 -13.09
N TYR A 222 -8.62 3.46 -12.87
CA TYR A 222 -9.26 4.44 -12.01
C TYR A 222 -10.36 5.21 -12.71
N TRP A 223 -11.56 5.17 -12.14
CA TRP A 223 -12.74 5.83 -12.68
C TRP A 223 -13.21 7.00 -11.85
N GLY A 224 -12.66 7.11 -10.65
CA GLY A 224 -13.06 8.13 -9.71
C GLY A 224 -12.37 7.94 -8.39
N GLY A 225 -12.83 8.69 -7.41
CA GLY A 225 -12.37 8.60 -6.06
C GLY A 225 -12.59 9.87 -5.27
N ILE A 226 -12.36 9.73 -3.96
CA ILE A 226 -12.34 10.82 -3.00
C ILE A 226 -10.89 11.09 -2.64
N LYS A 227 -10.48 12.36 -2.66
CA LYS A 227 -9.18 12.77 -2.13
C LYS A 227 -9.34 14.00 -1.26
N THR A 228 -8.95 13.88 0.01
CA THR A 228 -8.96 15.00 0.97
C THR A 228 -7.62 15.09 1.68
N GLU A 229 -7.24 16.32 2.01
CA GLU A 229 -6.02 16.63 2.77
C GLU A 229 -6.37 17.73 3.77
N ASP A 230 -6.32 17.40 5.06
CA ASP A 230 -6.57 18.33 6.16
C ASP A 230 -5.26 18.69 6.85
N TRP A 231 -5.01 20.00 6.93
CA TRP A 231 -3.83 20.63 7.50
C TRP A 231 -4.19 21.57 8.66
N SER A 232 -5.40 21.43 9.22
CA SER A 232 -5.96 22.39 10.17
C SER A 232 -5.17 22.56 11.47
N ASN A 233 -4.35 21.57 11.81
CA ASN A 233 -3.52 21.58 13.02
C ASN A 233 -2.05 21.95 12.74
N LYS A 234 -1.70 22.33 11.49
CA LYS A 234 -0.37 22.83 11.15
C LYS A 234 -0.18 24.26 11.68
N PRO A 235 0.89 24.55 12.46
CA PRO A 235 1.28 25.92 12.77
C PRO A 235 1.66 26.64 11.47
N ASN A 236 1.01 27.77 11.17
CA ASN A 236 1.23 28.57 9.95
C ASN A 236 1.05 27.80 8.62
N PRO A 237 -0.18 27.41 8.25
CA PRO A 237 -0.42 26.77 6.98
C PRO A 237 -0.25 27.82 5.87
N ALA A 238 0.81 27.73 5.07
CA ALA A 238 1.13 28.69 4.01
C ALA A 238 -0.12 29.11 3.20
N LYS A 239 -0.19 30.41 2.86
CA LYS A 239 -1.42 31.09 2.39
C LYS A 239 -1.93 30.69 1.01
N HIS A 240 -1.25 29.84 0.23
CA HIS A 240 -1.45 29.86 -1.22
C HIS A 240 -1.85 28.59 -1.96
N TRP A 241 -1.93 27.40 -1.37
CA TRP A 241 -2.13 26.20 -2.20
C TRP A 241 -3.16 25.24 -1.58
N ILE A 242 -4.14 24.86 -2.40
CA ILE A 242 -5.25 23.90 -2.19
C ILE A 242 -6.42 24.49 -1.37
N LYS A 243 -7.67 24.34 -1.86
CA LYS A 243 -8.89 24.54 -1.03
C LYS A 243 -8.69 23.69 0.23
N LYS A 244 -8.35 24.32 1.35
CA LYS A 244 -8.08 23.62 2.62
C LYS A 244 -9.41 23.04 3.09
N GLU A 245 -9.59 21.76 2.85
CA GLU A 245 -10.63 20.98 3.52
C GLU A 245 -10.37 21.05 5.02
N ASN A 246 -11.42 21.30 5.79
CA ASN A 246 -11.35 21.25 7.23
C ASN A 246 -12.34 20.21 7.70
N ILE A 247 -11.85 19.03 8.09
CA ILE A 247 -12.72 17.90 8.47
C ILE A 247 -13.62 18.29 9.66
N LYS A 248 -13.15 19.21 10.50
CA LYS A 248 -13.94 19.77 11.61
C LYS A 248 -15.21 20.47 11.14
N ASN A 249 -15.20 21.04 9.92
CA ASN A 249 -16.33 21.79 9.36
C ASN A 249 -17.35 20.89 8.67
N TRP A 250 -17.03 19.63 8.36
CA TRP A 250 -18.01 18.73 7.76
C TRP A 250 -19.21 18.53 8.68
N GLN A 251 -20.40 18.81 8.17
CA GLN A 251 -21.68 18.56 8.82
C GLN A 251 -22.29 17.24 8.36
N SER A 252 -22.02 16.83 7.11
CA SER A 252 -22.59 15.62 6.53
C SER A 252 -21.65 14.96 5.51
N PRO A 253 -21.88 13.69 5.15
CA PRO A 253 -21.20 13.04 4.03
C PRO A 253 -21.32 13.80 2.69
N LEU A 254 -22.36 14.61 2.52
CA LEU A 254 -22.57 15.40 1.29
C LEU A 254 -21.52 16.51 1.12
N ASP A 255 -20.82 16.92 2.19
CA ASP A 255 -19.74 17.90 2.10
C ASP A 255 -18.53 17.36 1.30
N LEU A 256 -18.45 16.04 1.11
CA LEU A 256 -17.42 15.38 0.29
C LEU A 256 -17.70 15.44 -1.21
N ALA A 257 -18.86 15.95 -1.65
CA ALA A 257 -19.25 15.92 -3.06
C ALA A 257 -18.30 16.72 -3.98
N ASP A 258 -17.75 17.83 -3.47
CA ASP A 258 -16.74 18.64 -4.18
C ASP A 258 -15.37 17.96 -4.26
N PHE A 259 -15.13 16.97 -3.40
CA PHE A 259 -13.86 16.25 -3.27
C PHE A 259 -13.91 14.83 -3.84
N THR A 260 -15.09 14.45 -4.33
CA THR A 260 -15.35 13.17 -4.97
C THR A 260 -15.44 13.39 -6.47
N MET A 261 -14.46 12.85 -7.20
CA MET A 261 -14.43 12.92 -8.67
C MET A 261 -14.90 11.59 -9.25
N ILE A 262 -15.70 11.64 -10.31
CA ILE A 262 -16.23 10.47 -11.01
C ILE A 262 -16.28 10.74 -12.52
N TRP A 263 -16.24 9.70 -13.35
CA TRP A 263 -16.66 9.84 -14.75
C TRP A 263 -18.18 9.94 -14.81
N ASP A 264 -18.68 10.99 -15.45
CA ASP A 264 -20.13 11.22 -15.65
C ASP A 264 -20.50 11.02 -17.12
N GLU A 265 -21.56 10.24 -17.34
CA GLU A 265 -22.15 10.03 -18.66
C GLU A 265 -23.16 11.15 -19.00
N PRO A 266 -23.35 11.51 -20.28
CA PRO A 266 -22.76 10.93 -21.49
C PRO A 266 -21.45 11.61 -21.94
N LYS A 267 -20.99 12.64 -21.22
CA LYS A 267 -19.84 13.45 -21.65
C LYS A 267 -18.50 12.72 -21.52
N MET A 268 -18.46 11.62 -20.75
CA MET A 268 -17.22 10.92 -20.40
C MET A 268 -16.15 11.92 -19.97
N GLU A 269 -16.47 12.74 -18.98
CA GLU A 269 -15.51 13.64 -18.34
C GLU A 269 -15.48 13.37 -16.84
N ARG A 270 -14.31 13.58 -16.23
CA ARG A 270 -14.19 13.54 -14.77
C ARG A 270 -14.72 14.84 -14.19
N VAL A 271 -15.82 14.75 -13.44
CA VAL A 271 -16.47 15.88 -12.77
C VAL A 271 -16.56 15.62 -11.27
N SER A 272 -16.71 16.68 -10.48
CA SER A 272 -17.04 16.53 -9.07
C SER A 272 -18.48 16.00 -8.94
N VAL A 273 -18.75 15.22 -7.90
CA VAL A 273 -20.09 14.69 -7.64
C VAL A 273 -21.10 15.82 -7.48
N SER A 274 -20.71 16.97 -6.91
CA SER A 274 -21.58 18.16 -6.80
C SER A 274 -22.02 18.75 -8.14
N GLN A 275 -21.32 18.43 -9.24
CA GLN A 275 -21.57 18.91 -10.60
C GLN A 275 -22.10 17.82 -11.53
N SER A 276 -22.19 16.58 -11.05
CA SER A 276 -22.61 15.45 -11.88
C SER A 276 -24.11 15.34 -12.03
N SER A 277 -24.55 14.64 -13.08
CA SER A 277 -25.95 14.29 -13.32
C SER A 277 -26.58 13.49 -12.16
N MET A 278 -25.77 12.74 -11.41
CA MET A 278 -26.21 11.91 -10.29
C MET A 278 -26.47 12.68 -8.99
N TRP A 279 -25.99 13.93 -8.89
CA TRP A 279 -26.05 14.68 -7.62
C TRP A 279 -27.44 14.77 -6.98
N PRO A 280 -28.52 15.08 -7.73
CA PRO A 280 -29.85 15.18 -7.12
C PRO A 280 -30.33 13.87 -6.51
N GLU A 281 -30.04 12.73 -7.15
CA GLU A 281 -30.43 11.42 -6.63
C GLU A 281 -29.60 11.04 -5.39
N ILE A 282 -28.31 11.37 -5.36
CA ILE A 282 -27.47 11.19 -4.16
C ILE A 282 -28.03 11.96 -2.96
N GLN A 283 -28.41 13.22 -3.17
CA GLN A 283 -29.01 14.04 -2.11
C GLN A 283 -30.35 13.49 -1.63
N LYS A 284 -31.17 12.98 -2.55
CA LYS A 284 -32.45 12.32 -2.23
C LYS A 284 -32.23 11.05 -1.40
N LEU A 285 -31.38 10.14 -1.84
CA LEU A 285 -31.04 8.91 -1.12
C LEU A 285 -30.49 9.20 0.29
N TYR A 286 -29.67 10.25 0.45
CA TYR A 286 -29.17 10.62 1.76
C TYR A 286 -30.28 11.09 2.71
N LYS A 287 -31.23 11.89 2.22
CA LYS A 287 -32.39 12.33 3.02
C LYS A 287 -33.28 11.15 3.42
N GLU A 288 -33.50 10.19 2.51
CA GLU A 288 -34.28 8.99 2.79
C GLU A 288 -33.64 8.10 3.87
N GLN A 289 -32.31 8.03 3.94
CA GLN A 289 -31.60 7.30 5.00
C GLN A 289 -31.65 7.99 6.38
N GLN A 290 -32.08 9.25 6.44
CA GLN A 290 -32.22 10.01 7.70
C GLN A 290 -33.65 10.00 8.27
N ALA A 291 -34.65 9.59 7.47
CA ALA A 291 -36.05 9.52 7.84
C ALA A 291 -36.38 8.20 8.56
#